data_AF-W9EEQ0-F1
#
_entry.id   AF-W9EEQ0-F1
#
_cell.length_a   1.000
_cell.length_b   1.000
_cell.length_c   1.000
_cell.angle_alpha   90.00
_cell.angle_beta   90.00
_cell.angle_gamma   90.00
#
_symmetry.space_group_name_H-M   'P 1'
#
loop_
_entity.id
_entity.type
_entity.pdbx_description
1 polymer ?
#
loop_
_entity_poly.entity_id
_entity_poly.type
_entity_poly.pdbx_seq_one_letter_code
_entity_poly.pdbx_strand_id
1 'polypeptide(L)'
;MVKLDDNQYKDLSDKSYSVDEKAHGKKAVGKTFILSKGYKYKVVCKYDDKRNGFQGLAVAPIVHGKVDYNNVQIAIAGTNAQDNHDLITDASKIKEARDVADKDSITKKIISDYGDDSYQDGNSQFNSADRFYTRVQDKLQAQGKKDGKNYTIKHGTGYSLGGSLMIYLAAEHHFPITTFSSADPRDRLNSKQLTFINNHPEMFRDYYHQGDWISDWQDTAHLGKTFVVREFESKTPPN
;
A
#
# COMPACT_ATOMS: atom_id res chain seq x y z
N MET A 1 17.63 15.69 -3.39
CA MET A 1 16.35 15.04 -3.02
C MET A 1 16.61 13.54 -2.96
N VAL A 2 16.40 12.89 -1.81
CA VAL A 2 16.53 11.43 -1.73
C VAL A 2 15.24 10.83 -2.29
N LYS A 3 15.26 10.43 -3.56
CA LYS A 3 14.18 9.68 -4.19
C LYS A 3 14.51 8.20 -4.06
N LEU A 4 13.61 7.42 -3.50
CA LEU A 4 13.75 5.97 -3.49
C LEU A 4 13.64 5.44 -4.92
N ASP A 5 14.49 4.48 -5.25
CA ASP A 5 14.25 3.63 -6.42
C ASP A 5 13.29 2.48 -6.08
N ASP A 6 12.93 1.72 -7.11
CA ASP A 6 11.91 0.68 -7.01
C ASP A 6 12.33 -0.47 -6.08
N ASN A 7 13.64 -0.79 -5.99
CA ASN A 7 14.13 -1.79 -5.03
C ASN A 7 13.98 -1.29 -3.59
N GLN A 8 14.26 0.00 -3.34
CA GLN A 8 14.10 0.58 -2.02
C GLN A 8 12.62 0.73 -1.63
N TYR A 9 11.71 0.92 -2.59
CA TYR A 9 10.27 0.84 -2.33
C TYR A 9 9.87 -0.57 -1.91
N LYS A 10 10.41 -1.60 -2.57
CA LYS A 10 10.19 -3.00 -2.17
C LYS A 10 10.66 -3.25 -0.73
N ASP A 11 11.89 -2.85 -0.40
CA ASP A 11 12.43 -2.99 0.95
C ASP A 11 11.58 -2.25 2.00
N LEU A 12 11.08 -1.07 1.66
CA LEU A 12 10.22 -0.29 2.55
C LEU A 12 8.86 -0.96 2.75
N SER A 13 8.30 -1.57 1.70
CA SER A 13 7.11 -2.41 1.78
C SER A 13 7.36 -3.61 2.72
N ASP A 14 8.46 -4.35 2.54
CA ASP A 14 8.83 -5.46 3.42
C ASP A 14 9.01 -5.00 4.87
N LYS A 15 9.52 -3.77 5.08
CA LYS A 15 9.70 -3.20 6.41
C LYS A 15 8.38 -2.89 7.14
N SER A 16 7.31 -2.63 6.39
CA SER A 16 5.99 -2.30 6.97
C SER A 16 5.40 -3.46 7.79
N TYR A 17 5.68 -4.72 7.42
CA TYR A 17 5.30 -5.90 8.21
C TYR A 17 5.90 -5.90 9.62
N SER A 18 7.08 -5.29 9.80
CA SER A 18 7.75 -5.19 11.10
C SER A 18 7.13 -4.13 12.04
N VAL A 19 5.98 -3.53 11.69
CA VAL A 19 5.26 -2.59 12.56
C VAL A 19 4.66 -3.29 13.77
N ASP A 20 4.24 -4.56 13.64
CA ASP A 20 3.70 -5.34 14.75
C ASP A 20 4.81 -5.70 15.75
N GLU A 21 4.89 -4.91 16.82
CA GLU A 21 5.87 -5.12 17.89
C GLU A 21 5.66 -6.42 18.64
N LYS A 22 4.42 -6.93 18.73
CA LYS A 22 4.12 -8.20 19.42
C LYS A 22 4.59 -9.39 18.59
N ALA A 23 4.37 -9.36 17.28
CA ALA A 23 4.80 -10.42 16.38
C ALA A 23 6.33 -10.45 16.18
N HIS A 24 6.97 -9.27 16.15
CA HIS A 24 8.38 -9.18 15.78
C HIS A 24 9.36 -8.91 16.93
N GLY A 25 8.87 -8.55 18.12
CA GLY A 25 9.72 -8.31 19.30
C GLY A 25 10.91 -7.38 18.99
N LYS A 26 12.14 -7.85 19.22
CA LYS A 26 13.38 -7.09 18.93
C LYS A 26 13.60 -6.78 17.44
N LYS A 27 12.92 -7.49 16.53
CA LYS A 27 12.99 -7.27 15.07
C LYS A 27 12.00 -6.21 14.58
N ALA A 28 11.11 -5.72 15.45
CA ALA A 28 10.14 -4.69 15.11
C ALA A 28 10.84 -3.40 14.64
N VAL A 29 10.14 -2.61 13.83
CA VAL A 29 10.69 -1.37 13.27
C VAL A 29 10.94 -0.36 14.40
N GLY A 30 12.22 -0.07 14.61
CA GLY A 30 12.71 0.92 15.57
C GLY A 30 12.51 2.36 15.09
N LYS A 31 13.02 3.32 15.86
CA LYS A 31 12.91 4.77 15.54
C LYS A 31 13.60 5.16 14.24
N THR A 32 14.66 4.45 13.88
CA THR A 32 15.40 4.64 12.63
C THR A 32 15.84 3.31 12.07
N PHE A 33 15.96 3.19 10.75
CA PHE A 33 16.51 2.03 10.07
C PHE A 33 17.21 2.44 8.77
N ILE A 34 17.87 1.50 8.11
CA ILE A 34 18.56 1.70 6.83
C ILE A 34 17.84 0.84 5.78
N LEU A 35 17.50 1.44 4.64
CA LEU A 35 17.02 0.72 3.44
C LEU A 35 18.22 0.29 2.58
N SER A 36 18.01 -0.52 1.53
CA SER A 36 19.07 -0.79 0.55
C SER A 36 19.72 0.51 0.05
N LYS A 37 20.99 0.42 -0.31
CA LYS A 37 21.89 1.55 -0.64
C LYS A 37 22.33 2.44 0.52
N GLY A 38 22.04 2.06 1.78
CA GLY A 38 22.67 2.67 2.95
C GLY A 38 22.01 3.96 3.45
N TYR A 39 20.89 4.37 2.86
CA TYR A 39 20.17 5.56 3.31
C TYR A 39 19.45 5.30 4.63
N LYS A 40 19.69 6.18 5.61
CA LYS A 40 19.06 6.12 6.92
C LYS A 40 17.71 6.85 6.90
N TYR A 41 16.69 6.20 7.45
CA TYR A 41 15.34 6.74 7.59
C TYR A 41 14.94 6.86 9.03
N LYS A 42 14.14 7.89 9.33
CA LYS A 42 13.42 8.05 10.58
C LYS A 42 11.97 7.64 10.39
N VAL A 43 11.44 6.89 11.36
CA VAL A 43 10.00 6.63 11.45
C VAL A 43 9.28 7.90 11.91
N VAL A 44 8.38 8.39 11.07
CA VAL A 44 7.50 9.55 11.33
C VAL A 44 6.24 9.09 12.05
N CYS A 45 5.64 8.00 11.58
CA CYS A 45 4.42 7.43 12.16
C CYS A 45 4.39 5.92 11.96
N LYS A 46 3.79 5.21 12.92
CA LYS A 46 3.38 3.81 12.83
C LYS A 46 1.91 3.72 13.17
N TYR A 47 1.18 2.85 12.48
CA TYR A 47 -0.20 2.51 12.81
C TYR A 47 -0.41 1.02 12.63
N ASP A 48 -1.04 0.41 13.62
CA ASP A 48 -1.21 -1.03 13.75
C ASP A 48 -2.62 -1.26 14.31
N ASP A 49 -3.56 -1.62 13.43
CA ASP A 49 -4.94 -1.87 13.82
C ASP A 49 -5.13 -3.36 14.07
N LYS A 50 -5.02 -3.74 15.35
CA LYS A 50 -5.09 -5.13 15.80
C LYS A 50 -6.44 -5.81 15.51
N ARG A 51 -7.48 -5.05 15.18
CA ARG A 51 -8.80 -5.59 14.91
C ARG A 51 -8.93 -6.17 13.51
N ASN A 52 -8.12 -5.67 12.56
CA ASN A 52 -8.21 -6.05 11.15
C ASN A 52 -6.86 -6.33 10.49
N GLY A 53 -5.76 -6.29 11.26
CA GLY A 53 -4.42 -6.62 10.78
C GLY A 53 -3.74 -5.51 9.97
N PHE A 54 -4.35 -4.32 9.85
CA PHE A 54 -3.73 -3.22 9.12
C PHE A 54 -2.41 -2.79 9.78
N GLN A 55 -1.37 -2.63 8.96
CA GLN A 55 -0.07 -2.12 9.39
C GLN A 55 0.41 -1.04 8.42
N GLY A 56 0.64 0.17 8.93
CA GLY A 56 1.09 1.33 8.18
C GLY A 56 2.35 1.95 8.78
N LEU A 57 3.30 2.30 7.92
CA LEU A 57 4.59 2.89 8.27
C LEU A 57 4.84 4.15 7.46
N ALA A 58 5.11 5.28 8.11
CA ALA A 58 5.53 6.52 7.47
C ALA A 58 6.96 6.87 7.85
N VAL A 59 7.78 7.25 6.88
CA VAL A 59 9.21 7.50 7.07
C VAL A 59 9.69 8.75 6.34
N ALA A 60 10.77 9.35 6.84
CA ALA A 60 11.48 10.45 6.20
C ALA A 60 12.99 10.16 6.19
N PRO A 61 13.71 10.47 5.11
CA PRO A 61 15.16 10.27 5.04
C PRO A 61 15.88 11.18 6.04
N ILE A 62 17.03 10.73 6.53
CA ILE A 62 17.98 11.54 7.29
C ILE A 62 19.09 11.97 6.34
N VAL A 63 19.16 13.25 6.03
CA VAL A 63 20.15 13.86 5.13
C VAL A 63 21.02 14.81 5.95
N HIS A 64 22.35 14.61 5.91
CA HIS A 64 23.31 15.40 6.69
C HIS A 64 22.95 15.49 8.19
N GLY A 65 22.50 14.37 8.77
CA GLY A 65 22.12 14.28 10.19
C GLY A 65 20.76 14.91 10.54
N LYS A 66 20.04 15.49 9.58
CA LYS A 66 18.71 16.10 9.78
C LYS A 66 17.62 15.31 9.06
N VAL A 67 16.44 15.24 9.67
CA VAL A 67 15.27 14.60 9.06
C VAL A 67 14.74 15.49 7.96
N ASP A 68 14.56 14.94 6.77
CA ASP A 68 14.03 15.65 5.62
C ASP A 68 12.54 15.35 5.42
N TYR A 69 11.69 16.10 6.14
CA TYR A 69 10.24 15.98 6.05
C TYR A 69 9.66 16.41 4.69
N ASN A 70 10.46 16.95 3.76
CA ASN A 70 10.00 17.21 2.39
C ASN A 70 9.88 15.93 1.56
N ASN A 71 10.42 14.81 2.04
CA ASN A 71 10.48 13.53 1.33
C ASN A 71 9.89 12.40 2.19
N VAL A 72 8.67 12.62 2.70
CA VAL A 72 7.97 11.62 3.52
C VAL A 72 7.32 10.56 2.64
N GLN A 73 7.66 9.31 2.90
CA GLN A 73 7.13 8.12 2.21
C GLN A 73 6.24 7.31 3.14
N ILE A 74 5.22 6.65 2.59
CA ILE A 74 4.38 5.72 3.34
C ILE A 74 4.44 4.31 2.76
N ALA A 75 4.30 3.31 3.64
CA ALA A 75 4.20 1.90 3.26
C ALA A 75 3.10 1.21 4.05
N ILE A 76 2.36 0.34 3.37
CA ILE A 76 1.29 -0.46 3.97
C ILE A 76 1.60 -1.93 3.73
N ALA A 77 1.56 -2.71 4.81
CA ALA A 77 1.76 -4.16 4.72
C ALA A 77 0.50 -4.81 4.13
N GLY A 78 0.67 -5.93 3.42
CA GLY A 78 -0.43 -6.86 3.22
C GLY A 78 -0.72 -7.65 4.51
N THR A 79 -1.67 -8.58 4.44
CA THR A 79 -1.94 -9.51 5.55
C THR A 79 -0.68 -10.35 5.87
N ASN A 80 -0.47 -10.70 7.15
CA ASN A 80 0.69 -11.46 7.60
C ASN A 80 0.87 -12.74 6.75
N ALA A 81 2.05 -12.92 6.14
CA ALA A 81 2.36 -13.97 5.15
C ALA A 81 2.25 -15.43 5.66
N GLN A 82 1.95 -15.66 6.95
CA GLN A 82 1.66 -17.00 7.46
C GLN A 82 0.25 -17.49 7.09
N ASP A 83 -0.65 -16.59 6.69
CA ASP A 83 -1.99 -16.90 6.17
C ASP A 83 -2.02 -16.87 4.63
N ASN A 84 -0.95 -17.34 3.98
CA ASN A 84 -0.79 -17.33 2.52
C ASN A 84 -1.87 -18.13 1.76
N HIS A 85 -2.67 -18.95 2.44
CA HIS A 85 -3.85 -19.58 1.85
C HIS A 85 -5.05 -18.63 1.72
N ASP A 86 -5.14 -17.57 2.53
CA ASP A 86 -6.26 -16.61 2.48
C ASP A 86 -6.07 -15.49 1.46
N LEU A 87 -4.83 -15.10 1.17
CA LEU A 87 -4.55 -14.01 0.21
C LEU A 87 -4.98 -14.34 -1.23
N ILE A 88 -4.77 -15.60 -1.66
CA ILE A 88 -5.25 -16.08 -2.96
C ILE A 88 -6.77 -16.29 -2.90
N THR A 89 -7.29 -16.78 -1.77
CA THR A 89 -8.71 -17.13 -1.61
C THR A 89 -9.62 -15.89 -1.56
N ASP A 90 -9.22 -14.81 -0.90
CA ASP A 90 -10.01 -13.57 -0.85
C ASP A 90 -9.95 -12.79 -2.17
N ALA A 91 -8.80 -12.82 -2.84
CA ALA A 91 -8.67 -12.24 -4.17
C ALA A 91 -9.36 -13.11 -5.24
N SER A 92 -9.41 -14.45 -5.09
CA SER A 92 -10.15 -15.35 -5.99
C SER A 92 -11.67 -15.32 -5.75
N LYS A 93 -12.15 -15.00 -4.55
CA LYS A 93 -13.59 -14.74 -4.30
C LYS A 93 -14.09 -13.52 -5.07
N ILE A 94 -13.25 -12.48 -5.21
CA ILE A 94 -13.53 -11.30 -6.08
C ILE A 94 -13.68 -11.72 -7.55
N LYS A 95 -13.04 -12.83 -7.96
CA LYS A 95 -13.12 -13.41 -9.31
C LYS A 95 -14.43 -14.18 -9.53
N GLU A 96 -14.83 -15.04 -8.59
CA GLU A 96 -16.06 -15.86 -8.70
C GLU A 96 -17.34 -15.02 -8.69
N ALA A 97 -17.35 -13.88 -7.98
CA ALA A 97 -18.46 -12.92 -8.01
C ALA A 97 -18.67 -12.27 -9.41
N ARG A 98 -17.70 -12.40 -10.33
CA ARG A 98 -17.75 -11.79 -11.67
C ARG A 98 -18.30 -12.74 -12.75
N ASP A 99 -18.27 -14.05 -12.55
CA ASP A 99 -18.73 -15.04 -13.54
C ASP A 99 -20.27 -15.15 -13.62
N VAL A 100 -21.00 -14.55 -12.67
CA VAL A 100 -22.46 -14.53 -12.65
C VAL A 100 -22.96 -13.10 -12.90
N ALA A 101 -22.67 -12.52 -14.07
CA ALA A 101 -23.04 -11.15 -14.40
C ALA A 101 -24.38 -11.06 -15.16
N ASP A 102 -25.48 -10.83 -14.43
CA ASP A 102 -26.66 -10.11 -14.92
C ASP A 102 -26.82 -8.78 -14.16
N LYS A 103 -26.75 -7.67 -14.90
CA LYS A 103 -26.27 -6.35 -14.44
C LYS A 103 -27.18 -5.60 -13.45
N ASP A 104 -28.44 -5.97 -13.31
CA ASP A 104 -29.39 -5.21 -12.47
C ASP A 104 -29.73 -5.88 -11.13
N SER A 105 -29.53 -7.19 -11.02
CA SER A 105 -29.82 -7.96 -9.80
C SER A 105 -28.65 -7.90 -8.80
N ILE A 106 -27.45 -7.65 -9.33
CA ILE A 106 -26.17 -7.70 -8.62
C ILE A 106 -25.90 -6.43 -7.85
N THR A 107 -26.31 -5.26 -8.31
CA THR A 107 -26.13 -4.03 -7.51
C THR A 107 -26.89 -4.15 -6.18
N LYS A 108 -28.05 -4.82 -6.16
CA LYS A 108 -28.80 -5.08 -4.92
C LYS A 108 -28.31 -6.31 -4.17
N LYS A 109 -27.84 -7.35 -4.85
CA LYS A 109 -27.37 -8.60 -4.21
C LYS A 109 -25.91 -8.57 -3.77
N ILE A 110 -25.03 -7.80 -4.40
CA ILE A 110 -23.68 -7.47 -3.87
C ILE A 110 -23.84 -6.59 -2.64
N ILE A 111 -24.80 -5.66 -2.61
CA ILE A 111 -25.10 -4.90 -1.38
C ILE A 111 -25.69 -5.81 -0.28
N SER A 112 -26.41 -6.90 -0.62
CA SER A 112 -27.02 -7.80 0.38
C SER A 112 -26.18 -9.01 0.80
N ASP A 113 -25.35 -9.57 -0.09
CA ASP A 113 -24.57 -10.80 0.12
C ASP A 113 -23.08 -10.49 0.33
N TYR A 114 -22.60 -9.39 -0.27
CA TYR A 114 -21.34 -8.70 0.04
C TYR A 114 -21.63 -7.33 0.67
N GLY A 115 -22.70 -7.27 1.47
CA GLY A 115 -22.71 -6.44 2.65
C GLY A 115 -21.53 -6.89 3.50
N ASP A 116 -20.34 -6.45 3.13
CA ASP A 116 -19.22 -6.43 4.03
C ASP A 116 -19.64 -5.43 5.09
N ASP A 117 -20.29 -5.96 6.12
CA ASP A 117 -20.61 -5.22 7.32
C ASP A 117 -19.36 -4.45 7.78
N SER A 118 -18.11 -4.84 7.43
CA SER A 118 -16.88 -4.11 7.77
C SER A 118 -16.68 -2.72 7.14
N TYR A 119 -17.28 -2.41 5.98
CA TYR A 119 -17.24 -1.04 5.44
C TYR A 119 -18.18 -0.11 6.23
N GLN A 120 -19.31 -0.64 6.73
CA GLN A 120 -20.27 0.04 7.60
C GLN A 120 -19.89 -0.02 9.10
N ASP A 121 -19.15 -1.07 9.53
CA ASP A 121 -18.74 -1.39 10.92
C ASP A 121 -17.41 -0.71 11.31
N GLY A 122 -16.84 0.12 10.43
CA GLY A 122 -15.63 0.88 10.75
C GLY A 122 -14.35 0.03 10.91
N ASN A 123 -14.45 -1.29 10.66
CA ASN A 123 -13.40 -2.28 10.88
C ASN A 123 -12.72 -2.79 9.59
N SER A 124 -13.07 -2.28 8.41
CA SER A 124 -12.31 -2.54 7.17
C SER A 124 -10.88 -1.98 7.20
N GLN A 125 -9.93 -2.65 6.53
CA GLN A 125 -8.56 -2.15 6.37
C GLN A 125 -8.49 -0.85 5.53
N PHE A 126 -9.48 -0.57 4.68
CA PHE A 126 -9.59 0.72 3.97
C PHE A 126 -9.82 1.88 4.96
N ASN A 127 -10.71 1.68 5.94
CA ASN A 127 -10.92 2.65 7.02
C ASN A 127 -9.65 2.83 7.88
N SER A 128 -8.89 1.75 8.11
CA SER A 128 -7.58 1.84 8.78
C SER A 128 -6.55 2.60 7.94
N ALA A 129 -6.57 2.46 6.62
CA ALA A 129 -5.72 3.20 5.69
C ALA A 129 -6.00 4.71 5.76
N ASP A 130 -7.27 5.13 5.78
CA ASP A 130 -7.67 6.53 5.94
C ASP A 130 -7.23 7.11 7.29
N ARG A 131 -7.43 6.34 8.38
CA ARG A 131 -6.96 6.72 9.72
C ARG A 131 -5.45 6.87 9.77
N PHE A 132 -4.72 5.95 9.14
CA PHE A 132 -3.27 6.03 9.04
C PHE A 132 -2.83 7.27 8.25
N TYR A 133 -3.40 7.51 7.07
CA TYR A 133 -3.09 8.68 6.25
C TYR A 133 -3.34 9.98 7.02
N THR A 134 -4.50 10.11 7.65
CA THR A 134 -4.86 11.25 8.51
C THR A 134 -3.84 11.48 9.61
N ARG A 135 -3.46 10.41 10.33
CA ARG A 135 -2.46 10.48 11.41
C ARG A 135 -1.09 10.91 10.89
N VAL A 136 -0.69 10.50 9.67
CA VAL A 136 0.55 10.97 9.05
C VAL A 136 0.45 12.46 8.73
N GLN A 137 -0.64 12.90 8.09
CA GLN A 137 -0.87 14.31 7.77
C GLN A 137 -0.85 15.20 9.03
N ASP A 138 -1.48 14.79 10.13
CA ASP A 138 -1.44 15.52 11.40
C ASP A 138 -0.01 15.69 11.93
N LYS A 139 0.81 14.64 11.85
CA LYS A 139 2.22 14.70 12.24
C LYS A 139 3.02 15.65 11.34
N LEU A 140 2.76 15.61 10.04
CA LEU A 140 3.43 16.49 9.07
C LEU A 140 3.00 17.95 9.25
N GLN A 141 1.72 18.22 9.51
CA GLN A 141 1.22 19.56 9.79
C GLN A 141 1.81 20.11 11.10
N ALA A 142 1.86 19.30 12.16
CA ALA A 142 2.45 19.71 13.43
C ALA A 142 3.95 20.00 13.30
N GLN A 143 4.69 19.22 12.52
CA GLN A 143 6.09 19.48 12.22
C GLN A 143 6.26 20.71 11.31
N GLY A 144 5.40 20.86 10.31
CA GLY A 144 5.39 21.99 9.39
C GLY A 144 5.18 23.32 10.10
N LYS A 145 4.27 23.38 11.08
CA LYS A 145 4.07 24.56 11.94
C LYS A 145 5.33 24.97 12.68
N LYS A 146 6.15 24.02 13.16
CA LYS A 146 7.42 24.30 13.85
C LYS A 146 8.49 24.82 12.89
N ASP A 147 8.48 24.32 11.65
CA ASP A 147 9.51 24.62 10.66
C ASP A 147 9.13 25.79 9.72
N GLY A 148 7.90 26.31 9.83
CA GLY A 148 7.36 27.30 8.88
C GLY A 148 7.14 26.74 7.48
N LYS A 149 6.80 25.45 7.36
CA LYS A 149 6.68 24.72 6.09
C LYS A 149 5.38 23.93 5.99
N ASN A 150 4.98 23.58 4.77
CA ASN A 150 3.87 22.65 4.52
C ASN A 150 4.43 21.33 3.99
N TYR A 151 4.52 20.32 4.86
CA TYR A 151 4.99 19.00 4.48
C TYR A 151 3.83 18.11 4.07
N THR A 152 4.06 17.28 3.05
CA THR A 152 3.07 16.32 2.54
C THR A 152 3.73 14.97 2.36
N ILE A 153 2.91 13.93 2.27
CA ILE A 153 3.34 12.63 1.74
C ILE A 153 3.78 12.82 0.28
N LYS A 154 4.89 12.21 -0.11
CA LYS A 154 5.47 12.32 -1.45
C LYS A 154 5.37 11.07 -2.28
N HIS A 155 5.34 9.88 -1.67
CA HIS A 155 5.22 8.62 -2.37
C HIS A 155 4.70 7.52 -1.45
N GLY A 156 4.07 6.50 -2.04
CA GLY A 156 3.57 5.33 -1.32
C GLY A 156 4.06 3.99 -1.89
N THR A 157 4.10 2.96 -1.05
CA THR A 157 4.39 1.58 -1.49
C THR A 157 3.60 0.55 -0.69
N GLY A 158 3.46 -0.65 -1.23
CA GLY A 158 2.75 -1.75 -0.58
C GLY A 158 2.87 -3.03 -1.39
N TYR A 159 2.69 -4.16 -0.70
CA TYR A 159 2.70 -5.50 -1.29
C TYR A 159 1.30 -6.12 -1.17
N SER A 160 0.84 -6.81 -2.22
CA SER A 160 -0.43 -7.53 -2.21
C SER A 160 -1.62 -6.64 -1.79
N LEU A 161 -2.39 -7.01 -0.78
CA LEU A 161 -3.48 -6.18 -0.23
C LEU A 161 -3.00 -4.77 0.17
N GLY A 162 -1.78 -4.66 0.70
CA GLY A 162 -1.19 -3.35 1.03
C GLY A 162 -0.99 -2.47 -0.20
N GLY A 163 -0.73 -3.07 -1.36
CA GLY A 163 -0.70 -2.39 -2.65
C GLY A 163 -2.07 -1.87 -3.08
N SER A 164 -3.13 -2.66 -2.90
CA SER A 164 -4.52 -2.26 -3.17
C SER A 164 -4.97 -1.07 -2.32
N LEU A 165 -4.67 -1.11 -1.02
CA LEU A 165 -4.93 0.00 -0.10
C LEU A 165 -4.14 1.25 -0.51
N MET A 166 -2.92 1.07 -1.01
CA MET A 166 -2.08 2.17 -1.49
C MET A 166 -2.61 2.81 -2.78
N ILE A 167 -3.14 2.01 -3.71
CA ILE A 167 -3.85 2.52 -4.92
C ILE A 167 -5.05 3.38 -4.50
N TYR A 168 -5.87 2.90 -3.56
CA TYR A 168 -7.02 3.66 -3.03
C TYR A 168 -6.58 5.01 -2.44
N LEU A 169 -5.62 5.03 -1.52
CA LEU A 169 -5.14 6.27 -0.92
C LEU A 169 -4.53 7.24 -1.94
N ALA A 170 -3.78 6.72 -2.91
CA ALA A 170 -3.15 7.53 -3.95
C ALA A 170 -4.15 8.13 -4.92
N ALA A 171 -5.23 7.42 -5.22
CA ALA A 171 -6.31 7.93 -6.04
C ALA A 171 -7.15 8.99 -5.30
N GLU A 172 -7.34 8.84 -3.98
CA GLU A 172 -8.06 9.82 -3.16
C GLU A 172 -7.24 11.08 -2.86
N HIS A 173 -5.92 10.93 -2.66
CA HIS A 173 -5.07 12.01 -2.18
C HIS A 173 -3.98 12.47 -3.16
N HIS A 174 -4.00 11.92 -4.38
CA HIS A 174 -3.20 12.37 -5.53
C HIS A 174 -1.68 12.38 -5.27
N PHE A 175 -1.11 11.26 -4.84
CA PHE A 175 0.34 11.08 -4.70
C PHE A 175 0.83 9.83 -5.44
N PRO A 176 2.08 9.80 -5.93
CA PRO A 176 2.60 8.68 -6.71
C PRO A 176 2.89 7.44 -5.84
N ILE A 177 2.79 6.26 -6.43
CA ILE A 177 3.00 4.99 -5.76
C ILE A 177 3.85 4.02 -6.58
N THR A 178 4.46 3.09 -5.88
CA THR A 178 5.15 1.93 -6.47
C THR A 178 4.83 0.71 -5.63
N THR A 179 4.03 -0.19 -6.19
CA THR A 179 3.46 -1.35 -5.50
C THR A 179 3.90 -2.65 -6.15
N PHE A 180 3.67 -3.76 -5.45
CA PHE A 180 4.20 -5.06 -5.81
C PHE A 180 3.15 -6.15 -5.60
N SER A 181 2.86 -6.91 -6.65
CA SER A 181 1.85 -7.98 -6.71
C SER A 181 0.49 -7.54 -6.15
N SER A 182 0.06 -6.32 -6.46
CA SER A 182 -1.14 -5.72 -5.84
C SER A 182 -2.42 -6.38 -6.32
N ALA A 183 -3.36 -6.59 -5.39
CA ALA A 183 -4.73 -6.94 -5.80
C ALA A 183 -5.44 -5.69 -6.38
N ASP A 184 -6.46 -5.93 -7.20
CA ASP A 184 -7.20 -4.88 -7.91
C ASP A 184 -8.32 -4.28 -7.04
N PRO A 185 -8.26 -2.99 -6.66
CA PRO A 185 -9.26 -2.38 -5.78
C PRO A 185 -10.40 -1.67 -6.52
N ARG A 186 -10.62 -1.90 -7.82
CA ARG A 186 -11.63 -1.15 -8.61
C ARG A 186 -13.03 -1.11 -8.01
N ASP A 187 -13.44 -2.17 -7.34
CA ASP A 187 -14.73 -2.27 -6.63
C ASP A 187 -14.84 -1.28 -5.45
N ARG A 188 -13.71 -0.83 -4.92
CA ARG A 188 -13.61 0.17 -3.84
C ARG A 188 -13.32 1.57 -4.34
N LEU A 189 -13.19 1.78 -5.66
CA LEU A 189 -12.92 3.08 -6.26
C LEU A 189 -14.20 3.71 -6.82
N ASN A 190 -14.38 5.01 -6.55
CA ASN A 190 -15.44 5.79 -7.18
C ASN A 190 -15.00 6.35 -8.55
N SER A 191 -15.94 6.88 -9.33
CA SER A 191 -15.67 7.38 -10.69
C SER A 191 -14.62 8.49 -10.76
N LYS A 192 -14.48 9.33 -9.72
CA LYS A 192 -13.46 10.39 -9.69
C LYS A 192 -12.07 9.80 -9.52
N GLN A 193 -11.93 8.85 -8.61
CA GLN A 193 -10.67 8.14 -8.36
C GLN A 193 -10.23 7.35 -9.59
N LEU A 194 -11.14 6.63 -10.25
CA LEU A 194 -10.85 5.92 -11.51
C LEU A 194 -10.43 6.90 -12.62
N THR A 195 -11.12 8.03 -12.75
CA THR A 195 -10.75 9.09 -13.71
C THR A 195 -9.36 9.64 -13.43
N PHE A 196 -9.02 9.86 -12.16
CA PHE A 196 -7.70 10.33 -11.76
C PHE A 196 -6.61 9.33 -12.14
N ILE A 197 -6.79 8.04 -11.85
CA ILE A 197 -5.83 6.98 -12.22
C ILE A 197 -5.63 6.95 -13.75
N ASN A 198 -6.72 7.02 -14.51
CA ASN A 198 -6.67 6.99 -15.98
C ASN A 198 -5.97 8.21 -16.59
N ASN A 199 -6.09 9.38 -15.95
CA ASN A 199 -5.44 10.62 -16.39
C ASN A 199 -3.99 10.74 -15.94
N HIS A 200 -3.59 10.00 -14.90
CA HIS A 200 -2.26 10.03 -14.30
C HIS A 200 -1.63 8.64 -14.16
N PRO A 201 -1.61 7.80 -15.21
CA PRO A 201 -1.17 6.41 -15.08
C PRO A 201 0.30 6.29 -14.65
N GLU A 202 1.13 7.30 -14.89
CA GLU A 202 2.51 7.38 -14.43
C GLU A 202 2.68 7.49 -12.91
N MET A 203 1.62 7.92 -12.20
CA MET A 203 1.59 7.97 -10.73
C MET A 203 1.34 6.60 -10.11
N PHE A 204 0.83 5.63 -10.87
CA PHE A 204 0.44 4.32 -10.36
C PHE A 204 1.32 3.25 -11.02
N ARG A 205 2.44 2.88 -10.38
CA ARG A 205 3.28 1.78 -10.85
C ARG A 205 3.04 0.52 -10.04
N ASP A 206 2.77 -0.58 -10.72
CA ASP A 206 2.63 -1.89 -10.09
C ASP A 206 3.51 -2.94 -10.78
N TYR A 207 4.26 -3.72 -9.99
CA TYR A 207 5.17 -4.76 -10.43
C TYR A 207 4.61 -6.15 -10.09
N TYR A 208 4.54 -7.07 -11.05
CA TYR A 208 3.95 -8.41 -10.85
C TYR A 208 4.83 -9.53 -11.40
N HIS A 209 4.71 -10.76 -10.90
CA HIS A 209 5.45 -11.92 -11.42
C HIS A 209 4.71 -12.57 -12.60
N GLN A 210 5.46 -12.99 -13.63
CA GLN A 210 4.90 -13.72 -14.77
C GLN A 210 4.47 -15.13 -14.32
N GLY A 211 3.17 -15.43 -14.36
CA GLY A 211 2.60 -16.69 -13.85
C GLY A 211 1.77 -16.55 -12.57
N ASP A 212 1.73 -15.35 -11.96
CA ASP A 212 0.66 -15.02 -11.01
C ASP A 212 -0.68 -15.07 -11.78
N TRP A 213 -1.72 -15.68 -11.18
CA TRP A 213 -3.11 -15.70 -11.70
C TRP A 213 -3.71 -14.30 -11.98
N ILE A 214 -2.98 -13.25 -11.58
CA ILE A 214 -3.20 -11.82 -11.79
C ILE A 214 -2.88 -11.40 -13.24
N SER A 215 -1.97 -12.09 -13.97
CA SER A 215 -1.55 -11.64 -15.31
C SER A 215 -2.67 -11.69 -16.35
N ASP A 216 -3.54 -12.70 -16.30
CA ASP A 216 -4.66 -12.85 -17.25
C ASP A 216 -5.81 -11.86 -17.00
N TRP A 217 -5.94 -11.31 -15.78
CA TRP A 217 -7.03 -10.40 -15.40
C TRP A 217 -6.72 -8.91 -15.61
N GLN A 218 -5.43 -8.55 -15.63
CA GLN A 218 -4.99 -7.16 -15.79
C GLN A 218 -4.84 -6.72 -17.25
N ASP A 219 -4.62 -7.67 -18.17
CA ASP A 219 -4.57 -7.41 -19.62
C ASP A 219 -5.85 -6.76 -20.17
N THR A 220 -6.97 -6.85 -19.44
CA THR A 220 -8.25 -6.29 -19.87
C THR A 220 -8.57 -4.90 -19.30
N ALA A 221 -7.81 -4.34 -18.34
CA ALA A 221 -8.34 -3.20 -17.56
C ALA A 221 -7.36 -2.12 -17.03
N HIS A 222 -6.05 -2.22 -17.28
CA HIS A 222 -5.06 -1.11 -17.25
C HIS A 222 -5.24 -0.03 -16.14
N LEU A 223 -5.18 -0.39 -14.85
CA LEU A 223 -4.98 0.64 -13.81
C LEU A 223 -3.48 1.00 -13.74
N GLY A 224 -3.13 2.22 -14.14
CA GLY A 224 -1.76 2.68 -14.06
C GLY A 224 -0.80 2.03 -15.07
N LYS A 225 0.50 2.11 -14.78
CA LYS A 225 1.56 1.43 -15.53
C LYS A 225 1.95 0.14 -14.84
N THR A 226 1.73 -0.98 -15.50
CA THR A 226 2.05 -2.31 -14.99
C THR A 226 3.35 -2.81 -15.61
N PHE A 227 4.18 -3.50 -14.82
CA PHE A 227 5.48 -4.03 -15.24
C PHE A 227 5.58 -5.52 -14.91
N VAL A 228 5.69 -6.38 -15.94
CA VAL A 228 6.01 -7.80 -15.75
C VAL A 228 7.44 -7.90 -15.25
N VAL A 229 7.63 -8.45 -14.05
CA VAL A 229 8.94 -8.79 -13.53
C VAL A 229 9.23 -10.25 -13.89
N ARG A 230 10.24 -10.47 -14.75
CA ARG A 230 10.73 -11.83 -15.03
C ARG A 230 11.61 -12.39 -13.92
N GLU A 231 12.27 -11.54 -13.14
CA GLU A 231 13.04 -11.91 -11.95
C GLU A 231 13.42 -10.62 -11.20
N PHE A 232 12.86 -10.37 -10.01
CA PHE A 232 13.62 -9.64 -9.01
C PHE A 232 14.48 -10.73 -8.36
N GLU A 233 15.72 -10.89 -8.83
CA GLU A 233 16.64 -11.89 -8.29
C GLU A 233 16.71 -11.72 -6.76
N SER A 234 16.07 -12.64 -6.03
CA SER A 234 16.40 -12.89 -4.63
C SER A 234 17.78 -13.55 -4.62
N LYS A 235 18.83 -12.75 -4.78
CA LYS A 235 20.19 -13.22 -4.47
C LYS A 235 20.26 -13.46 -2.98
N THR A 236 19.93 -14.69 -2.59
CA THR A 236 20.58 -15.33 -1.46
C THR A 236 22.09 -15.16 -1.66
N PRO A 237 22.83 -14.64 -0.67
CA PRO A 237 24.28 -14.55 -0.82
C PRO A 237 24.82 -15.97 -1.01
N PRO A 238 25.77 -16.19 -1.94
CA PRO A 238 26.42 -17.48 -2.08
C PRO A 238 27.16 -17.82 -0.78
N ASN A 239 27.00 -19.07 -0.34
CA ASN A 239 27.77 -19.68 0.76
C ASN A 239 29.28 -19.65 0.46
#